data_AF-A0A653C7G1-F1
#
_entry.id   AF-A0A653C7G1-F1
#
_cell.length_a   1.000
_cell.length_b   1.000
_cell.length_c   1.000
_cell.angle_alpha   90.00
_cell.angle_beta   90.00
_cell.angle_gamma   90.00
#
_symmetry.space_group_name_H-M   'P 1'
#
loop_
_entity.id
_entity.type
_entity.pdbx_description
1 polymer ?
#
loop_
_entity_poly.entity_id
_entity_poly.type
_entity_poly.pdbx_seq_one_letter_code
_entity_poly.pdbx_strand_id
1 'polypeptide(L)'
;MGLKFINKNYRVIIEYEVLTLNSSSVIMVILLDWISLLFIRFVLFISSMVIYYRAEYIAEEKNLIRFILLVILFVLSIILLIISPNIISILLGWDGLGLVSYCLVIYYQNIKSYNAGILTALSNRIGDVAILMAIA
;
A
#
# COMPACT_ATOMS: atom_id res chain seq x y z
N MET A 1 -1.09 14.39 -15.44
CA MET A 1 -1.86 13.35 -16.17
C MET A 1 -3.30 13.23 -15.68
N GLY A 2 -3.60 13.15 -14.38
CA GLY A 2 -4.98 13.01 -13.87
C GLY A 2 -6.00 14.01 -14.43
N LEU A 3 -5.70 15.31 -14.49
CA LEU A 3 -6.58 16.33 -15.08
C LEU A 3 -6.83 16.12 -16.59
N LYS A 4 -5.88 15.53 -17.32
CA LYS A 4 -6.07 15.16 -18.74
C LYS A 4 -6.98 13.94 -18.88
N PHE A 5 -6.97 13.02 -17.92
CA PHE A 5 -7.90 11.88 -17.87
C PHE A 5 -9.33 12.33 -17.59
N ILE A 6 -9.52 13.31 -16.68
CA ILE A 6 -10.84 13.92 -16.40
C ILE A 6 -11.41 14.54 -17.67
N ASN A 7 -10.65 15.42 -18.34
CA ASN A 7 -11.16 16.16 -19.50
C ASN A 7 -11.47 15.29 -20.72
N LYS A 8 -10.91 14.07 -20.81
CA LYS A 8 -11.12 13.17 -21.95
C LYS A 8 -11.82 11.86 -21.58
N ASN A 9 -12.25 11.71 -20.31
CA ASN A 9 -12.85 10.48 -19.77
C ASN A 9 -12.08 9.20 -20.13
N TYR A 10 -10.75 9.28 -20.21
CA TYR A 10 -9.95 8.10 -20.47
C TYR A 10 -9.90 7.20 -19.25
N ARG A 11 -9.89 5.90 -19.52
CA ARG A 11 -9.72 4.81 -18.55
C ARG A 11 -8.78 3.82 -19.18
N VAL A 12 -7.74 3.43 -18.46
CA VAL A 12 -6.80 2.41 -18.93
C VAL A 12 -6.94 1.21 -18.03
N ILE A 13 -7.30 0.07 -18.62
CA ILE A 13 -7.41 -1.21 -17.95
C ILE A 13 -6.33 -2.10 -18.54
N ILE A 14 -5.47 -2.63 -17.68
CA ILE A 14 -4.45 -3.61 -18.04
C ILE A 14 -4.81 -4.90 -17.33
N GLU A 15 -5.04 -5.95 -18.09
CA GLU A 15 -5.32 -7.29 -17.57
C GLU A 15 -4.08 -8.16 -17.80
N TYR A 16 -3.66 -8.83 -16.74
CA TYR A 16 -2.56 -9.79 -16.75
C TYR A 16 -3.04 -11.10 -16.14
N GLU A 17 -3.16 -12.12 -16.97
CA GLU A 17 -3.50 -13.46 -16.51
C GLU A 17 -2.27 -14.09 -15.85
N VAL A 18 -2.35 -14.34 -14.54
CA VAL A 18 -1.24 -14.87 -13.75
C VAL A 18 -1.20 -16.39 -13.85
N LEU A 19 -2.34 -17.04 -13.60
CA LEU A 19 -2.45 -18.50 -13.54
C LEU A 19 -3.83 -18.95 -14.02
N THR A 20 -3.88 -19.99 -14.85
CA THR A 20 -5.11 -20.72 -15.19
C THR A 20 -5.10 -22.08 -14.51
N LEU A 21 -6.05 -22.35 -13.62
CA LEU A 21 -6.23 -23.65 -12.98
C LEU A 21 -7.59 -24.22 -13.37
N ASN A 22 -7.59 -25.26 -14.21
CA ASN A 22 -8.77 -25.93 -14.72
C ASN A 22 -9.83 -24.96 -15.30
N SER A 23 -10.76 -24.49 -14.46
CA SER A 23 -11.87 -23.58 -14.81
C SER A 23 -11.75 -22.16 -14.22
N SER A 24 -10.80 -21.90 -13.31
CA SER A 24 -10.58 -20.58 -12.74
C SER A 24 -9.27 -19.96 -13.26
N SER A 25 -9.37 -18.76 -13.83
CA SER A 25 -8.22 -17.92 -14.13
C SER A 25 -8.03 -16.86 -13.05
N VAL A 26 -6.80 -16.77 -12.54
CA VAL A 26 -6.36 -15.71 -11.64
C VAL A 26 -5.85 -14.57 -12.50
N ILE A 27 -6.64 -13.50 -12.60
CA ILE A 27 -6.32 -12.32 -13.41
C ILE A 27 -5.94 -11.17 -12.48
N MET A 28 -4.75 -10.63 -12.65
CA MET A 28 -4.37 -9.34 -12.07
C MET A 28 -4.86 -8.23 -13.00
N VAL A 29 -5.66 -7.32 -12.46
CA VAL A 29 -6.16 -6.16 -13.22
C VAL A 29 -5.57 -4.90 -12.61
N ILE A 30 -5.12 -3.98 -13.46
CA ILE A 30 -4.65 -2.66 -13.10
C ILE A 30 -5.59 -1.66 -13.78
N LEU A 31 -6.26 -0.84 -12.97
CA LEU A 31 -7.21 0.17 -13.44
C LEU A 31 -6.66 1.56 -13.14
N LEU A 32 -6.45 2.33 -14.21
CA LEU A 32 -5.99 3.71 -14.17
C LEU A 32 -7.10 4.63 -14.68
N ASP A 33 -7.90 5.10 -13.73
CA ASP A 33 -8.95 6.08 -13.91
C ASP A 33 -8.56 7.43 -13.32
N TRP A 34 -9.31 8.48 -13.68
CA TRP A 34 -9.12 9.81 -13.11
C TRP A 34 -9.17 9.83 -11.58
N ILE A 35 -10.04 9.02 -10.96
CA ILE A 35 -10.16 8.89 -9.49
C ILE A 35 -8.86 8.31 -8.91
N SER A 36 -8.41 7.16 -9.43
CA SER A 36 -7.17 6.51 -8.99
C SER A 36 -5.96 7.44 -9.11
N LEU A 37 -5.85 8.18 -10.22
CA LEU A 37 -4.77 9.14 -10.49
C LEU A 37 -4.82 10.35 -9.56
N LEU A 38 -6.01 10.85 -9.21
CA LEU A 38 -6.16 11.92 -8.22
C LEU A 38 -5.70 11.45 -6.84
N PHE A 39 -6.11 10.25 -6.44
CA PHE A 39 -5.79 9.72 -5.13
C PHE A 39 -4.30 9.38 -4.99
N ILE A 40 -3.66 8.82 -6.02
CA ILE A 40 -2.20 8.62 -6.08
C ILE A 40 -1.45 9.96 -5.92
N ARG A 41 -1.91 11.04 -6.57
CA ARG A 41 -1.29 12.37 -6.41
C ARG A 41 -1.39 12.89 -4.98
N PHE A 42 -2.52 12.66 -4.32
CA PHE A 42 -2.73 13.06 -2.94
C PHE A 42 -1.80 12.28 -1.99
N VAL A 43 -1.69 10.96 -2.16
CA VAL A 43 -0.77 10.13 -1.37
C VAL A 43 0.69 10.52 -1.57
N LEU A 44 1.10 10.79 -2.82
CA LEU A 44 2.44 11.28 -3.12
C LEU A 44 2.72 12.67 -2.51
N PHE A 45 1.70 13.53 -2.45
CA PHE A 45 1.82 14.84 -1.81
C PHE A 45 1.96 14.75 -0.29
N ILE A 46 1.17 13.90 0.37
CA ILE A 46 1.31 13.69 1.83
C ILE A 46 2.68 13.08 2.13
N SER A 47 3.09 12.06 1.39
CA SER A 47 4.37 11.39 1.66
C SER A 47 5.58 12.29 1.44
N SER A 48 5.55 13.22 0.48
CA SER A 48 6.63 14.20 0.33
C SER A 48 6.71 15.14 1.54
N MET A 49 5.57 15.57 2.10
CA MET A 49 5.53 16.35 3.34
C MET A 49 6.03 15.57 4.56
N VAL A 50 5.72 14.27 4.64
CA VAL A 50 6.24 13.39 5.71
C VAL A 50 7.77 13.27 5.64
N ILE A 51 8.32 13.11 4.43
CA ILE A 51 9.78 13.04 4.23
C ILE A 51 10.45 14.37 4.58
N TYR A 52 9.82 15.50 4.22
CA TYR A 52 10.30 16.84 4.57
C TYR A 52 10.30 17.06 6.09
N TYR A 53 9.19 16.79 6.76
CA TYR A 53 9.04 16.96 8.20
C TYR A 53 10.04 16.10 9.00
N ARG A 54 10.34 14.91 8.50
CA ARG A 54 11.31 14.01 9.14
C ARG A 54 12.72 14.61 9.23
N ALA A 55 13.10 15.54 8.34
CA ALA A 55 14.42 16.17 8.40
C ALA A 55 14.66 16.93 9.71
N GLU A 56 13.61 17.51 10.29
CA GLU A 56 13.68 18.21 11.57
C GLU A 56 13.44 17.28 12.77
N TYR A 57 12.54 16.29 12.64
CA TYR A 57 12.14 15.43 13.76
C TYR A 57 13.15 14.31 14.07
N ILE A 58 13.80 13.72 13.06
CA ILE A 58 14.72 12.56 13.20
C ILE A 58 16.13 12.96 12.73
N ALA A 59 16.56 14.20 12.98
CA ALA A 59 17.82 14.72 12.46
C ALA A 59 19.06 13.96 12.98
N GLU A 60 19.00 13.44 14.21
CA GLU A 60 20.17 12.95 14.95
C GLU A 60 20.35 11.42 14.95
N GLU A 61 19.48 10.67 14.27
CA GLU A 61 19.57 9.20 14.28
C GLU A 61 20.50 8.62 13.23
N LYS A 62 21.05 7.43 13.52
CA LYS A 62 21.98 6.71 12.63
C LYS A 62 21.28 5.94 11.50
N ASN A 63 20.00 5.60 11.63
CA ASN A 63 19.27 4.72 10.71
C ASN A 63 18.29 5.44 9.77
N LEU A 64 18.65 6.65 9.38
CA LEU A 64 17.92 7.52 8.45
C LEU A 64 17.46 6.84 7.16
N ILE A 65 18.34 6.04 6.54
CA ILE A 65 18.05 5.36 5.27
C ILE A 65 16.94 4.32 5.44
N ARG A 66 16.91 3.62 6.59
CA ARG A 66 15.90 2.59 6.87
C ARG A 66 14.51 3.19 6.99
N PHE A 67 14.39 4.33 7.68
CA PHE A 67 13.10 5.02 7.80
C PHE A 67 12.57 5.46 6.44
N ILE A 68 13.42 6.08 5.60
CA ILE A 68 13.01 6.52 4.25
C ILE A 68 12.56 5.32 3.41
N LEU A 69 13.29 4.20 3.45
CA LEU A 69 12.90 2.97 2.74
C LEU A 69 11.54 2.45 3.20
N LEU A 70 11.29 2.43 4.51
CA LEU A 70 10.00 2.00 5.06
C LEU A 70 8.85 2.92 4.59
N VAL A 71 9.05 4.24 4.57
CA VAL A 71 8.05 5.19 4.05
C VAL A 71 7.80 4.99 2.55
N ILE A 72 8.85 4.76 1.76
CA ILE A 72 8.71 4.51 0.31
C ILE A 72 7.95 3.20 0.07
N LEU A 73 8.28 2.14 0.80
CA LEU A 73 7.56 0.86 0.71
C LEU A 73 6.09 0.99 1.10
N PHE A 74 5.79 1.83 2.09
CA PHE A 74 4.42 2.12 2.52
C PHE A 74 3.62 2.84 1.43
N VAL A 75 4.23 3.83 0.78
CA VAL A 75 3.62 4.55 -0.35
C VAL A 75 3.40 3.60 -1.52
N LEU A 76 4.34 2.71 -1.80
CA LEU A 76 4.23 1.72 -2.87
C LEU A 76 3.09 0.72 -2.62
N SER A 77 2.93 0.21 -1.39
CA SER A 77 1.82 -0.69 -1.06
C SER A 77 0.46 -0.01 -1.19
N ILE A 78 0.35 1.26 -0.79
CA ILE A 78 -0.89 2.04 -0.99
C ILE A 78 -1.18 2.22 -2.47
N ILE A 79 -0.19 2.58 -3.29
CA ILE A 79 -0.39 2.77 -4.73
C ILE A 79 -0.88 1.47 -5.39
N LEU A 80 -0.34 0.31 -5.03
CA LEU A 80 -0.81 -0.98 -5.52
C LEU A 80 -2.29 -1.23 -5.17
N LEU A 81 -2.70 -0.87 -3.95
CA LEU A 81 -4.09 -1.03 -3.51
C LEU A 81 -5.05 -0.12 -4.28
N ILE A 82 -4.64 1.13 -4.60
CA ILE A 82 -5.47 2.10 -5.33
C ILE A 82 -5.72 1.66 -6.78
N ILE A 83 -4.72 1.04 -7.40
CA ILE A 83 -4.75 0.65 -8.81
C ILE A 83 -5.51 -0.67 -9.01
N SER A 84 -5.68 -1.46 -7.96
CA SER A 84 -6.25 -2.82 -8.02
C SER A 84 -7.78 -2.81 -7.95
N PRO A 85 -8.52 -3.18 -9.02
CA PRO A 85 -9.97 -3.36 -8.96
C PRO A 85 -10.39 -4.80 -8.59
N ASN A 86 -9.47 -5.78 -8.66
CA ASN A 86 -9.74 -7.19 -8.31
C ASN A 86 -9.37 -7.48 -6.85
N ILE A 87 -10.22 -8.21 -6.13
CA ILE A 87 -10.01 -8.65 -4.73
C ILE A 87 -8.68 -9.40 -4.57
N ILE A 88 -8.31 -10.25 -5.53
CA ILE A 88 -7.04 -10.98 -5.50
C ILE A 88 -5.84 -10.03 -5.57
N SER A 89 -5.93 -8.98 -6.39
CA SER A 89 -4.89 -7.96 -6.50
C SER A 89 -4.85 -7.05 -5.26
N ILE A 90 -6.00 -6.79 -4.64
CA ILE A 90 -6.10 -6.05 -3.37
C ILE A 90 -5.39 -6.80 -2.24
N LEU A 91 -5.51 -8.13 -2.17
CA LEU A 91 -4.84 -8.95 -1.15
C LEU A 91 -3.31 -8.75 -1.16
N LEU A 92 -2.71 -8.66 -2.35
CA LEU A 92 -1.27 -8.40 -2.49
C LEU A 92 -0.86 -7.01 -1.95
N GLY A 93 -1.64 -5.97 -2.27
CA GLY A 93 -1.39 -4.62 -1.76
C GLY A 93 -1.63 -4.50 -0.25
N TRP A 94 -2.64 -5.22 0.25
CA TRP A 94 -3.02 -5.29 1.64
C TRP A 94 -1.94 -5.94 2.51
N ASP A 95 -1.41 -7.10 2.08
CA ASP A 95 -0.31 -7.80 2.78
C ASP A 95 0.93 -6.89 2.91
N GLY A 96 1.29 -6.19 1.83
CA GLY A 96 2.41 -5.24 1.84
C GLY A 96 2.21 -4.10 2.83
N LEU A 97 1.00 -3.54 2.89
CA LEU A 97 0.64 -2.48 3.83
C LEU A 97 0.71 -2.98 5.28
N GLY A 98 0.27 -4.22 5.52
CA GLY A 98 0.31 -4.84 6.84
C GLY A 98 1.74 -5.07 7.35
N LEU A 99 2.65 -5.51 6.49
CA LEU A 99 4.05 -5.73 6.85
C LEU A 99 4.80 -4.43 7.11
N VAL A 100 4.66 -3.45 6.22
CA VAL A 100 5.40 -2.17 6.34
C VAL A 100 4.92 -1.36 7.54
N SER A 101 3.60 -1.38 7.82
CA SER A 101 3.05 -0.72 9.02
C SER A 101 3.61 -1.31 10.31
N TYR A 102 3.69 -2.65 10.41
CA TYR A 102 4.34 -3.34 11.52
C TYR A 102 5.80 -2.92 11.71
N CYS A 103 6.58 -2.88 10.62
CA CYS A 103 7.98 -2.47 10.65
C CYS A 103 8.16 -1.01 11.12
N LEU A 104 7.25 -0.11 10.76
CA LEU A 104 7.27 1.28 11.21
C LEU A 104 6.99 1.39 12.72
N VAL A 105 6.03 0.63 13.26
CA VAL A 105 5.70 0.68 14.70
C VAL A 105 6.85 0.19 15.58
N ILE A 106 7.60 -0.83 15.14
CA ILE A 106 8.70 -1.43 15.91
C ILE A 106 10.04 -0.72 15.69
N TYR A 107 10.09 0.35 14.90
CA TYR A 107 11.32 1.04 14.55
C TYR A 107 12.20 1.40 15.77
N TYR A 108 11.60 1.86 16.87
CA TYR A 108 12.30 2.25 18.11
C TYR A 108 12.58 1.11 19.11
N GLN A 109 12.18 -0.14 18.80
CA GLN A 109 12.46 -1.36 19.58
C GLN A 109 12.23 -1.30 21.12
N ASN A 110 11.37 -0.38 21.59
CA ASN A 110 10.99 -0.32 23.00
C ASN A 110 9.97 -1.42 23.34
N ILE A 111 9.92 -1.88 24.59
CA ILE A 111 8.94 -2.88 25.06
C ILE A 111 7.48 -2.45 24.77
N LYS A 112 7.19 -1.15 24.94
CA LYS A 112 5.88 -0.58 24.60
C LYS A 112 5.61 -0.62 23.08
N SER A 113 6.62 -0.30 22.26
CA SER A 113 6.52 -0.35 20.80
C SER A 113 6.40 -1.78 20.28
N TYR A 114 7.05 -2.75 20.92
CA TYR A 114 6.94 -4.15 20.56
C TYR A 114 5.53 -4.70 20.79
N ASN A 115 4.93 -4.39 21.95
CA ASN A 115 3.55 -4.79 22.25
C ASN A 115 2.55 -4.14 21.27
N ALA A 116 2.75 -2.86 20.95
CA ALA A 116 1.94 -2.17 19.95
C ALA A 116 2.12 -2.77 18.54
N GLY A 117 3.35 -3.14 18.18
CA GLY A 117 3.64 -3.79 16.91
C GLY A 117 2.96 -5.15 16.77
N ILE A 118 3.02 -6.00 17.80
CA ILE A 118 2.30 -7.29 17.79
C ILE A 118 0.79 -7.05 17.62
N LEU A 119 0.21 -6.07 18.32
CA LEU A 119 -1.21 -5.73 18.18
C LEU A 119 -1.56 -5.34 16.73
N THR A 120 -0.72 -4.53 16.07
CA THR A 120 -0.93 -4.17 14.66
C THR A 120 -0.86 -5.38 13.73
N ALA A 121 0.10 -6.29 13.93
CA ALA A 121 0.21 -7.50 13.11
C ALA A 121 -0.98 -8.43 13.27
N LEU A 122 -1.47 -8.62 14.49
CA LEU A 122 -2.64 -9.45 14.77
C LEU A 122 -3.91 -8.85 14.16
N SER A 123 -4.09 -7.53 14.25
CA SER A 123 -5.23 -6.86 13.62
C SER A 123 -5.24 -7.03 12.10
N ASN A 124 -4.07 -6.98 11.45
CA ASN A 124 -3.97 -7.18 10.00
C ASN A 124 -4.39 -8.61 9.61
N ARG A 125 -3.99 -9.62 10.39
CA ARG A 125 -4.39 -11.02 10.13
C ARG A 125 -5.89 -11.24 10.18
N ILE A 126 -6.61 -10.52 11.04
CA ILE A 126 -8.08 -10.56 11.06
C ILE A 126 -8.65 -9.98 9.76
N GLY A 127 -8.05 -8.90 9.26
CA GLY A 127 -8.37 -8.33 7.95
C GLY A 127 -8.14 -9.31 6.80
N ASP A 128 -7.01 -10.03 6.80
CA ASP A 128 -6.69 -11.04 5.78
C ASP A 128 -7.77 -12.13 5.71
N VAL A 129 -8.23 -12.62 6.87
CA VAL A 129 -9.31 -13.63 6.94
C VAL A 129 -10.62 -13.06 6.37
N ALA A 130 -10.93 -11.79 6.63
CA ALA A 130 -12.11 -11.14 6.06
C ALA A 130 -12.02 -11.00 4.53
N ILE A 131 -10.85 -10.65 3.98
CA ILE A 131 -10.64 -10.58 2.53
C ILE A 131 -10.75 -11.97 1.90
N LEU A 132 -10.16 -13.00 2.53
CA LEU A 132 -10.25 -14.38 2.04
C LEU A 132 -11.69 -14.90 2.05
N MET A 133 -12.50 -14.56 3.06
CA MET A 133 -13.93 -14.88 3.08
C MET A 133 -14.72 -14.19 1.95
N ALA A 134 -14.25 -13.05 1.45
CA ALA A 134 -14.88 -12.38 0.30
C ALA A 134 -14.46 -12.98 -1.05
N ILE A 135 -13.34 -13.73 -1.09
CA ILE A 135 -12.87 -14.44 -2.29
C ILE A 135 -13.49 -15.84 -2.40
N ALA A 136 -13.71 -16.51 -1.25
CA ALA A 136 -14.27 -17.86 -1.15
C ALA A 136 -15.75 -17.92 -1.56
#